data_AF-A0A6S7KDH1-F1
#
_entry.id   AF-A0A6S7KDH1-F1
#
_cell.length_a   1.000
_cell.length_b   1.000
_cell.length_c   1.000
_cell.angle_alpha   90.00
_cell.angle_beta   90.00
_cell.angle_gamma   90.00
#
_symmetry.space_group_name_H-M   'P 1'
#
loop_
_entity.id
_entity.type
_entity.pdbx_description
1 polymer ?
#
loop_
_entity_poly.entity_id
_entity_poly.type
_entity_poly.pdbx_seq_one_letter_code
_entity_poly.pdbx_strand_id
1 'polypeptide(L)'
;MNVIDDDTYEVESAKKKIKLDLPLQVGFFVYQYAKLRMLQFYYDCLDTYLDRSDYEYCEMDTDSAYIAISGESVEELVKPGLREAFENDKCNWFPRSDTTEHAKYDRRKPGLFKVEWEGDGIVSLCSKTYYCFGEKDKYSCKGVNKKNNVINKDKYLDVLLSKRSGSGVNRGFRVLNNTMCTYVQVKNAFSYFYPKRKVLEDGVSTIPLDI
;
A
#
# COMPACT_ATOMS: atom_id res chain seq x y z
N MET A 1 -38.37 30.13 15.78
CA MET A 1 -39.41 29.82 16.79
C MET A 1 -40.46 30.88 16.61
N ASN A 2 -41.65 30.46 16.20
CA ASN A 2 -42.81 31.34 16.15
C ASN A 2 -43.56 31.16 17.48
N VAL A 3 -43.94 32.27 18.12
CA VAL A 3 -44.69 32.22 19.38
C VAL A 3 -46.17 32.06 19.04
N ILE A 4 -46.82 31.04 19.63
CA ILE A 4 -48.26 30.81 19.48
C ILE A 4 -49.00 31.48 20.65
N ASP A 5 -48.51 31.31 21.88
CA ASP A 5 -48.96 32.01 23.10
C ASP A 5 -47.84 32.06 24.16
N ASP A 6 -48.14 32.56 25.36
CA ASP A 6 -47.16 32.84 26.43
C ASP A 6 -46.35 31.62 26.88
N ASP A 7 -46.89 30.40 26.71
CA ASP A 7 -46.23 29.15 27.10
C ASP A 7 -46.00 28.18 25.91
N THR A 8 -46.46 28.52 24.70
CA THR A 8 -46.43 27.63 23.54
C THR A 8 -45.63 28.20 22.37
N TYR A 9 -44.63 27.44 21.94
CA TYR A 9 -43.76 27.79 20.81
C TYR A 9 -43.82 26.75 19.70
N GLU A 10 -43.91 27.23 18.47
CA GLU A 10 -43.72 26.41 17.28
C GLU A 10 -42.25 26.34 16.91
N VAL A 11 -41.75 25.11 16.78
CA VAL A 11 -40.38 24.83 16.35
C VAL A 11 -40.42 24.04 15.06
N GLU A 12 -40.08 24.69 13.96
CA GLU A 12 -39.88 24.02 12.68
C GLU A 12 -38.43 23.57 12.53
N SER A 13 -38.24 22.30 12.15
CA SER A 13 -36.92 21.81 11.75
C SER A 13 -36.56 22.38 10.38
N ALA A 14 -35.57 23.27 10.31
CA ALA A 14 -35.03 23.68 9.03
C ALA A 14 -34.29 22.51 8.37
N LYS A 15 -34.47 22.31 7.06
CA LYS A 15 -33.66 21.35 6.31
C LYS A 15 -32.18 21.71 6.48
N LYS A 16 -31.37 20.73 6.89
CA LYS A 16 -29.93 20.88 7.04
C LYS A 16 -29.33 21.37 5.72
N LYS A 17 -28.82 22.61 5.69
CA LYS A 17 -28.04 23.12 4.56
C LYS A 17 -26.60 22.67 4.73
N ILE A 18 -26.13 21.82 3.82
CA ILE A 18 -24.72 21.42 3.75
C ILE A 18 -24.06 22.32 2.71
N LYS A 19 -23.06 23.10 3.13
CA LYS A 19 -22.21 23.85 2.21
C LYS A 19 -21.18 22.89 1.62
N LEU A 20 -21.23 22.68 0.31
CA LEU A 20 -20.27 21.86 -0.43
C LEU A 20 -19.22 22.78 -1.07
N ASP A 21 -18.30 23.31 -0.25
CA ASP A 21 -17.23 24.22 -0.69
C ASP A 21 -15.85 23.55 -0.82
N LEU A 22 -15.81 22.21 -0.75
CA LEU A 22 -14.61 21.44 -1.00
C LEU A 22 -14.52 21.02 -2.48
N PRO A 23 -13.31 21.05 -3.09
CA PRO A 23 -13.11 20.62 -4.48
C PRO A 23 -13.08 19.09 -4.60
N LEU A 24 -14.20 18.43 -4.28
CA LEU A 24 -14.30 16.97 -4.23
C LEU A 24 -13.95 16.29 -5.56
N GLN A 25 -14.29 16.93 -6.67
CA GLN A 25 -13.97 16.44 -8.02
C GLN A 25 -12.45 16.33 -8.21
N VAL A 26 -11.70 17.34 -7.75
CA VAL A 26 -10.22 17.33 -7.84
C VAL A 26 -9.66 16.17 -7.03
N GLY A 27 -10.12 15.98 -5.79
CA GLY A 27 -9.71 14.85 -4.95
C GLY A 27 -10.00 13.50 -5.61
N PHE A 28 -11.19 13.35 -6.20
CA PHE A 28 -11.56 12.15 -6.95
C PHE A 28 -10.58 11.87 -8.11
N PHE A 29 -10.34 12.84 -8.98
CA PHE A 29 -9.45 12.65 -10.13
C PHE A 29 -8.00 12.36 -9.74
N VAL A 30 -7.48 12.99 -8.69
CA VAL A 30 -6.12 12.71 -8.18
C VAL A 30 -5.97 11.24 -7.80
N TYR A 31 -6.92 10.66 -7.06
CA TYR A 31 -6.86 9.25 -6.69
C TYR A 31 -7.02 8.31 -7.87
N GLN A 32 -7.89 8.65 -8.83
CA GLN A 32 -8.10 7.81 -10.02
C GLN A 32 -6.87 7.82 -10.94
N TYR A 33 -6.23 8.98 -11.13
CA TYR A 33 -4.99 9.06 -11.90
C TYR A 33 -3.82 8.37 -11.20
N ALA A 34 -3.72 8.42 -9.87
CA ALA A 34 -2.71 7.67 -9.14
C ALA A 34 -2.85 6.16 -9.36
N LYS A 35 -4.08 5.61 -9.25
CA LYS A 35 -4.35 4.19 -9.54
C LYS A 35 -4.07 3.83 -11.00
N LEU A 36 -4.50 4.68 -11.93
CA LEU A 36 -4.23 4.48 -13.35
C LEU A 36 -2.72 4.41 -13.58
N ARG A 37 -1.94 5.31 -12.97
CA ARG A 37 -0.48 5.30 -13.12
C ARG A 37 0.18 4.03 -12.61
N MET A 38 -0.30 3.47 -11.50
CA MET A 38 0.16 2.16 -11.00
C MET A 38 -0.16 1.04 -12.00
N LEU A 39 -1.36 1.05 -12.59
CA LEU A 39 -1.76 0.05 -13.59
C LEU A 39 -0.97 0.20 -14.89
N GLN A 40 -0.73 1.43 -15.35
CA GLN A 40 0.09 1.72 -16.51
C GLN A 40 1.54 1.25 -16.29
N PHE A 41 2.09 1.44 -15.10
CA PHE A 41 3.41 0.91 -14.80
C PHE A 41 3.44 -0.62 -14.88
N TYR A 42 2.39 -1.29 -14.40
CA TYR A 42 2.29 -2.74 -14.51
C TYR A 42 2.15 -3.20 -15.98
N TYR A 43 1.14 -2.70 -16.70
CA TYR A 43 0.80 -3.20 -18.03
C TYR A 43 1.66 -2.59 -19.14
N ASP A 44 1.86 -1.27 -19.13
CA ASP A 44 2.51 -0.56 -20.22
C ASP A 44 4.04 -0.61 -20.09
N CYS A 45 4.58 -0.84 -18.89
CA CYS A 45 6.03 -0.99 -18.66
C CYS A 45 6.42 -2.44 -18.37
N LEU A 46 6.04 -2.99 -17.20
CA LEU A 46 6.56 -4.30 -16.78
C LEU A 46 6.12 -5.43 -17.73
N ASP A 47 4.82 -5.54 -18.01
CA ASP A 47 4.28 -6.62 -18.85
C ASP A 47 4.71 -6.49 -20.33
N THR A 48 4.86 -5.25 -20.81
CA THR A 48 5.42 -4.96 -22.14
C THR A 48 6.85 -5.49 -22.25
N TYR A 49 7.74 -5.07 -21.36
CA TYR A 49 9.18 -5.21 -21.56
C TYR A 49 9.80 -6.47 -20.94
N LEU A 50 9.20 -7.05 -19.90
CA LEU A 50 9.71 -8.22 -19.18
C LEU A 50 8.88 -9.45 -19.51
N ASP A 51 9.48 -10.64 -19.46
CA ASP A 51 8.73 -11.89 -19.53
C ASP A 51 7.99 -12.16 -18.22
N ARG A 52 6.76 -12.70 -18.31
CA ARG A 52 5.92 -12.92 -17.12
C ARG A 52 6.51 -13.91 -16.11
N SER A 53 7.45 -14.75 -16.55
CA SER A 53 8.21 -15.65 -15.67
C SER A 53 9.27 -14.95 -14.83
N ASP A 54 9.66 -13.72 -15.21
CA ASP A 54 10.78 -13.01 -14.60
C ASP A 54 10.38 -12.03 -13.50
N TYR A 55 9.08 -11.86 -13.25
CA TYR A 55 8.62 -10.99 -12.18
C TYR A 55 7.30 -11.44 -11.54
N GLU A 56 7.17 -11.20 -10.23
CA GLU A 56 5.93 -11.43 -9.49
C GLU A 56 5.61 -10.24 -8.59
N TYR A 57 4.33 -9.84 -8.55
CA TYR A 57 3.90 -8.68 -7.78
C TYR A 57 3.51 -9.11 -6.37
N CYS A 58 4.33 -8.78 -5.38
CA CYS A 58 4.23 -9.34 -4.03
C CYS A 58 3.36 -8.53 -3.06
N GLU A 59 3.32 -7.20 -3.18
CA GLU A 59 2.47 -6.30 -2.35
C GLU A 59 2.35 -4.93 -3.03
N MET A 60 1.20 -4.28 -2.85
CA MET A 60 1.01 -2.86 -3.21
C MET A 60 0.40 -2.11 -2.04
N ASP A 61 1.01 -0.98 -1.64
CA ASP A 61 0.36 -0.03 -0.74
C ASP A 61 0.34 1.37 -1.36
N THR A 62 -0.83 1.75 -1.87
CA THR A 62 -1.17 3.09 -2.40
C THR A 62 -0.35 3.50 -3.61
N ASP A 63 0.91 3.89 -3.41
CA ASP A 63 1.87 4.41 -4.39
C ASP A 63 3.22 3.65 -4.34
N SER A 64 3.29 2.57 -3.58
CA SER A 64 4.45 1.67 -3.51
C SER A 64 4.14 0.29 -4.10
N ALA A 65 5.12 -0.27 -4.82
CA ALA A 65 5.09 -1.58 -5.44
C ALA A 65 6.25 -2.43 -4.92
N TYR A 66 5.96 -3.64 -4.43
CA TYR A 66 6.97 -4.64 -4.08
C TYR A 66 6.90 -5.75 -5.11
N ILE A 67 7.96 -5.91 -5.89
CA ILE A 67 8.02 -6.82 -7.03
C ILE A 67 9.27 -7.68 -6.85
N ALA A 68 9.09 -8.99 -6.87
CA ALA A 68 10.19 -9.93 -6.98
C ALA A 68 10.57 -10.06 -8.46
N ILE A 69 11.86 -10.04 -8.76
CA ILE A 69 12.39 -10.19 -10.11
C ILE A 69 13.45 -11.31 -10.15
N SER A 70 13.64 -11.95 -11.30
CA SER A 70 14.58 -13.08 -11.47
C SER A 70 16.03 -12.66 -11.74
N GLY A 71 16.27 -11.37 -12.05
CA GLY A 71 17.58 -10.79 -12.38
C GLY A 71 18.00 -9.70 -11.40
N GLU A 72 19.17 -9.09 -11.61
CA GLU A 72 19.71 -8.06 -10.73
C GLU A 72 19.08 -6.68 -10.97
N SER A 73 18.45 -6.48 -12.13
CA SER A 73 17.80 -5.21 -12.50
C SER A 73 16.66 -5.42 -13.50
N VAL A 74 15.79 -4.41 -13.63
CA VAL A 74 14.74 -4.40 -14.65
C VAL A 74 15.36 -4.42 -16.05
N GLU A 75 16.45 -3.68 -16.25
CA GLU A 75 17.19 -3.56 -17.51
C GLU A 75 17.72 -4.89 -18.03
N GLU A 76 18.23 -5.73 -17.14
CA GLU A 76 18.75 -7.07 -17.48
C GLU A 76 17.65 -7.97 -18.03
N LEU A 77 16.44 -7.85 -17.48
CA LEU A 77 15.27 -8.67 -17.79
C LEU A 77 14.48 -8.16 -19.00
N VAL A 78 14.89 -7.05 -19.62
CA VAL A 78 14.22 -6.55 -20.83
C VAL A 78 14.41 -7.56 -21.97
N LYS A 79 13.28 -8.01 -22.53
CA LYS A 79 13.21 -8.89 -23.70
C LYS A 79 14.18 -8.40 -24.78
N PRO A 80 15.08 -9.25 -25.33
CA PRO A 80 16.13 -8.80 -26.24
C PRO A 80 15.65 -7.98 -27.43
N GLY A 81 14.49 -8.32 -28.00
CA GLY A 81 13.89 -7.61 -29.14
C GLY A 81 13.25 -6.26 -28.80
N LEU A 82 13.11 -5.90 -27.52
CA LEU A 82 12.49 -4.66 -27.06
C LEU A 82 13.47 -3.70 -26.38
N ARG A 83 14.76 -4.03 -26.30
CA ARG A 83 15.77 -3.20 -25.60
C ARG A 83 15.84 -1.77 -26.13
N GLU A 84 15.84 -1.59 -27.43
CA GLU A 84 15.85 -0.24 -28.04
C GLU A 84 14.56 0.53 -27.71
N ALA A 85 13.41 -0.14 -27.79
CA ALA A 85 12.12 0.47 -27.43
C ALA A 85 12.06 0.84 -25.94
N PHE A 86 12.64 -0.01 -25.07
CA PHE A 86 12.74 0.25 -23.64
C PHE A 86 13.63 1.45 -23.36
N GLU A 87 14.83 1.54 -23.94
CA GLU A 87 15.72 2.68 -23.68
C GLU A 87 15.09 4.02 -24.11
N ASN A 88 14.32 4.04 -25.20
CA ASN A 88 13.58 5.22 -25.63
C ASN A 88 12.42 5.60 -24.69
N ASP A 89 11.82 4.63 -24.00
CA ASP A 89 10.65 4.83 -23.11
C ASP A 89 11.01 4.88 -21.61
N LYS A 90 12.22 4.42 -21.23
CA LYS A 90 12.69 4.24 -19.85
C LYS A 90 12.47 5.48 -18.99
N CYS A 91 12.77 6.65 -19.54
CA CYS A 91 12.68 7.94 -18.82
C CYS A 91 11.23 8.41 -18.60
N ASN A 92 10.24 7.75 -19.20
CA ASN A 92 8.83 7.95 -18.88
C ASN A 92 8.43 7.22 -17.60
N TRP A 93 9.17 6.18 -17.19
CA TRP A 93 8.85 5.35 -16.02
C TRP A 93 9.82 5.57 -14.87
N PHE A 94 11.11 5.69 -15.17
CA PHE A 94 12.19 5.76 -14.20
C PHE A 94 12.93 7.10 -14.28
N PRO A 95 13.54 7.57 -13.17
CA PRO A 95 14.44 8.72 -13.17
C PRO A 95 15.63 8.54 -14.10
N ARG A 96 16.06 9.62 -14.73
CA ARG A 96 17.33 9.67 -15.45
C ARG A 96 18.51 9.62 -14.48
N SER A 97 19.58 8.99 -14.93
CA SER A 97 20.85 8.83 -14.20
C SER A 97 22.05 9.46 -14.93
N ASP A 98 21.83 10.13 -16.06
CA ASP A 98 22.87 10.69 -16.93
C ASP A 98 23.63 11.87 -16.29
N THR A 99 22.93 12.73 -15.54
CA THR A 99 23.54 13.83 -14.80
C THR A 99 22.98 13.96 -13.39
N THR A 100 23.79 14.46 -12.47
CA THR A 100 23.37 14.75 -11.09
C THR A 100 22.18 15.71 -11.03
N GLU A 101 22.11 16.68 -11.95
CA GLU A 101 21.02 17.65 -12.00
C GLU A 101 19.72 17.02 -12.51
N HIS A 102 19.78 16.18 -13.54
CA HIS A 102 18.62 15.40 -13.98
C HIS A 102 18.11 14.47 -12.88
N ALA A 103 18.99 13.74 -12.20
CA ALA A 103 18.61 12.87 -11.09
C ALA A 103 17.92 13.63 -9.95
N LYS A 104 18.43 14.81 -9.57
CA LYS A 104 17.80 15.67 -8.56
C LYS A 104 16.42 16.17 -8.98
N TYR A 105 16.27 16.54 -10.24
CA TYR A 105 14.99 17.01 -10.79
C TYR A 105 13.96 15.88 -10.84
N ASP A 106 14.34 14.73 -11.40
CA ASP A 106 13.46 13.57 -11.56
C ASP A 106 13.07 12.94 -10.22
N ARG A 107 13.89 13.11 -9.17
CA ARG A 107 13.50 12.78 -7.79
C ARG A 107 12.25 13.53 -7.34
N ARG A 108 11.93 14.70 -7.89
CA ARG A 108 10.72 15.49 -7.58
C ARG A 108 9.65 15.40 -8.67
N LYS A 109 9.95 14.80 -9.83
CA LYS A 109 9.00 14.63 -10.92
C LYS A 109 7.91 13.62 -10.51
N PRO A 110 6.63 14.00 -10.54
CA PRO A 110 5.52 13.10 -10.26
C PRO A 110 5.41 11.99 -11.31
N GLY A 111 4.93 10.81 -10.89
CA GLY A 111 4.65 9.69 -11.79
C GLY A 111 5.85 8.84 -12.20
N LEU A 112 7.07 9.20 -11.79
CA LEU A 112 8.25 8.35 -11.95
C LEU A 112 8.39 7.39 -10.75
N PHE A 113 8.70 6.13 -11.05
CA PHE A 113 8.90 5.06 -10.09
C PHE A 113 10.36 5.03 -9.65
N LYS A 114 10.58 4.97 -8.34
CA LYS A 114 11.90 5.07 -7.71
C LYS A 114 12.08 3.87 -6.81
N VAL A 115 13.26 3.27 -6.90
CA VAL A 115 13.67 2.24 -5.96
C VAL A 115 13.87 2.89 -4.59
N GLU A 116 13.05 2.51 -3.61
CA GLU A 116 13.17 2.96 -2.23
C GLU A 116 13.84 1.92 -1.31
N TRP A 117 13.79 0.64 -1.70
CA TRP A 117 14.32 -0.48 -0.94
C TRP A 117 14.49 -1.69 -1.85
N GLU A 118 15.58 -2.42 -1.65
CA GLU A 118 15.91 -3.70 -2.28
C GLU A 118 16.39 -4.68 -1.21
N GLY A 119 16.22 -5.96 -1.48
CA GLY A 119 16.69 -7.04 -0.61
C GLY A 119 16.25 -8.41 -1.11
N ASP A 120 16.55 -9.42 -0.32
CA ASP A 120 16.47 -10.83 -0.73
C ASP A 120 15.03 -11.35 -0.88
N GLY A 121 14.06 -10.73 -0.21
CA GLY A 121 12.67 -11.14 -0.36
C GLY A 121 11.67 -10.49 0.58
N ILE A 122 10.43 -10.93 0.45
CA ILE A 122 9.28 -10.41 1.19
C ILE A 122 8.34 -11.53 1.64
N VAL A 123 7.80 -11.39 2.85
CA VAL A 123 6.72 -12.22 3.40
C VAL A 123 5.51 -11.32 3.56
N SER A 124 4.53 -11.43 2.66
CA SER A 124 3.30 -10.64 2.65
C SER A 124 2.13 -11.48 3.17
N LEU A 125 1.48 -11.04 4.25
CA LEU A 125 0.35 -11.76 4.84
C LEU A 125 -0.99 -11.23 4.33
N CYS A 126 -1.18 -9.92 4.50
CA CYS A 126 -2.34 -9.20 4.05
C CYS A 126 -1.97 -7.72 3.92
N SER A 127 -2.91 -6.91 3.42
CA SER A 127 -2.64 -5.51 3.12
C SER A 127 -2.01 -4.76 4.29
N LYS A 128 -0.86 -4.11 4.02
CA LYS A 128 -0.10 -3.32 4.99
C LYS A 128 0.49 -4.15 6.14
N THR A 129 0.63 -5.47 5.95
CA THR A 129 1.23 -6.40 6.92
C THR A 129 2.20 -7.33 6.19
N TYR A 130 3.47 -6.91 6.15
CA TYR A 130 4.53 -7.60 5.42
C TYR A 130 5.91 -7.40 6.07
N TYR A 131 6.83 -8.31 5.76
CA TYR A 131 8.23 -8.28 6.22
C TYR A 131 9.17 -8.48 5.03
N CYS A 132 9.95 -7.46 4.71
CA CYS A 132 11.01 -7.48 3.72
C CYS A 132 12.35 -7.75 4.41
N PHE A 133 13.14 -8.68 3.88
CA PHE A 133 14.43 -9.09 4.46
C PHE A 133 15.56 -8.96 3.43
N GLY A 134 16.77 -8.66 3.88
CA GLY A 134 17.96 -8.46 3.06
C GLY A 134 19.12 -7.92 3.89
N GLU A 135 19.99 -7.08 3.32
CA GLU A 135 21.02 -6.36 4.09
C GLU A 135 20.40 -5.53 5.23
N LYS A 136 19.23 -4.94 4.95
CA LYS A 136 18.45 -4.19 5.93
C LYS A 136 16.98 -4.53 5.87
N ASP A 137 16.50 -5.16 6.92
CA ASP A 137 15.09 -5.51 7.06
C ASP A 137 14.17 -4.29 7.15
N LYS A 138 12.98 -4.41 6.54
CA LYS A 138 11.90 -3.43 6.57
C LYS A 138 10.59 -4.17 6.81
N TYR A 139 9.73 -3.65 7.68
CA TYR A 139 8.45 -4.30 7.96
C TYR A 139 7.31 -3.33 8.25
N SER A 140 6.10 -3.79 7.95
CA SER A 140 4.84 -3.13 8.24
C SER A 140 3.90 -4.08 8.99
N CYS A 141 3.27 -3.58 10.06
CA CYS A 141 2.30 -4.31 10.87
C CYS A 141 1.19 -3.34 11.31
N LYS A 142 0.41 -2.86 10.36
CA LYS A 142 -0.55 -1.77 10.62
C LYS A 142 -1.51 -2.13 11.75
N GLY A 143 -1.65 -1.21 12.70
CA GLY A 143 -2.53 -1.37 13.85
C GLY A 143 -1.89 -2.07 15.05
N VAL A 144 -0.59 -2.35 15.00
CA VAL A 144 0.22 -2.89 16.11
C VAL A 144 1.28 -1.89 16.52
N ASN A 145 1.51 -1.72 17.82
CA ASN A 145 2.59 -0.89 18.34
C ASN A 145 3.93 -1.63 18.21
N LYS A 146 4.84 -1.13 17.36
CA LYS A 146 6.14 -1.74 17.10
C LYS A 146 7.02 -1.90 18.35
N LYS A 147 7.01 -0.94 19.27
CA LYS A 147 7.91 -0.94 20.45
C LYS A 147 7.54 -2.01 21.48
N ASN A 148 6.28 -2.40 21.54
CA ASN A 148 5.76 -3.32 22.55
C ASN A 148 5.69 -4.77 22.06
N ASN A 149 6.10 -5.04 20.83
CA ASN A 149 5.97 -6.35 20.21
C ASN A 149 7.31 -6.73 19.58
N VAL A 150 7.75 -7.96 19.80
CA VAL A 150 8.87 -8.53 19.05
C VAL A 150 8.35 -8.86 17.65
N ILE A 151 8.88 -8.14 16.66
CA ILE A 151 8.53 -8.29 15.25
C ILE A 151 9.79 -8.73 14.51
N ASN A 152 9.77 -9.94 13.96
CA ASN A 152 10.85 -10.52 13.17
C ASN A 152 10.27 -11.30 11.99
N LYS A 153 11.14 -11.73 11.07
CA LYS A 153 10.79 -12.50 9.87
C LYS A 153 10.02 -13.78 10.22
N ASP A 154 10.52 -14.54 11.21
CA ASP A 154 9.95 -15.83 11.61
C ASP A 154 8.48 -15.71 11.99
N LYS A 155 8.10 -14.65 12.72
CA LYS A 155 6.71 -14.40 13.07
C LYS A 155 5.78 -14.26 11.87
N TYR A 156 6.25 -13.70 10.74
CA TYR A 156 5.44 -13.62 9.52
C TYR A 156 5.41 -14.95 8.79
N LEU A 157 6.56 -15.64 8.69
CA LEU A 157 6.63 -16.98 8.09
C LEU A 157 5.73 -17.97 8.81
N ASP A 158 5.75 -17.98 10.14
CA ASP A 158 4.90 -18.84 10.95
C ASP A 158 3.42 -18.62 10.66
N VAL A 159 2.99 -17.36 10.55
CA VAL A 159 1.58 -17.03 10.23
C VAL A 159 1.22 -17.47 8.82
N LEU A 160 2.11 -17.25 7.84
CA LEU A 160 1.92 -17.65 6.45
C LEU A 160 1.78 -19.17 6.32
N LEU A 161 2.72 -19.92 6.91
CA LEU A 161 2.83 -21.37 6.77
C LEU A 161 1.81 -22.12 7.63
N SER A 162 1.62 -21.70 8.88
CA SER A 162 0.69 -22.37 9.79
C SER A 162 -0.78 -22.01 9.55
N LYS A 163 -1.04 -20.93 8.79
CA LYS A 163 -2.37 -20.34 8.63
C LYS A 163 -3.05 -20.07 9.99
N ARG A 164 -2.27 -19.63 10.97
CA ARG A 164 -2.75 -19.21 12.29
C ARG A 164 -2.43 -17.76 12.52
N SER A 165 -3.45 -16.97 12.85
CA SER A 165 -3.27 -15.55 13.09
C SER A 165 -2.42 -15.30 14.34
N GLY A 166 -1.43 -14.44 14.22
CA GLY A 166 -0.61 -13.96 15.32
C GLY A 166 -1.27 -12.78 16.05
N SER A 167 -0.99 -12.66 17.34
CA SER A 167 -1.45 -11.55 18.17
C SER A 167 -0.37 -10.47 18.36
N GLY A 168 -0.83 -9.28 18.76
CA GLY A 168 -0.01 -8.15 19.16
C GLY A 168 -0.67 -7.34 20.25
N VAL A 169 0.15 -6.64 21.04
CA VAL A 169 -0.29 -5.84 22.18
C VAL A 169 -0.10 -4.36 21.89
N ASN A 170 -1.19 -3.59 21.97
CA ASN A 170 -1.15 -2.14 21.96
C ASN A 170 -1.27 -1.61 23.38
N ARG A 171 -0.41 -0.65 23.71
CA ARG A 171 -0.49 0.14 24.93
C ARG A 171 -0.47 1.62 24.55
N GLY A 172 -1.31 2.40 25.19
CA GLY A 172 -1.41 3.83 24.93
C GLY A 172 -2.38 4.52 25.89
N PHE A 173 -2.69 5.76 25.58
CA PHE A 173 -3.59 6.59 26.37
C PHE A 173 -4.89 6.83 25.60
N ARG A 174 -6.00 6.95 26.32
CA ARG A 174 -7.29 7.38 25.78
C ARG A 174 -8.01 8.25 26.81
N VAL A 175 -8.84 9.18 26.35
CA VAL A 175 -9.72 9.95 27.24
C VAL A 175 -11.02 9.16 27.42
N LEU A 176 -11.44 8.95 28.67
CA LEU A 176 -12.72 8.37 29.04
C LEU A 176 -13.34 9.26 30.12
N ASN A 177 -14.56 9.77 29.88
CA ASN A 177 -15.25 10.67 30.81
C ASN A 177 -14.37 11.84 31.28
N ASN A 178 -13.79 12.57 30.32
CA ASN A 178 -12.84 13.67 30.54
C ASN A 178 -11.59 13.32 31.37
N THR A 179 -11.29 12.04 31.58
CA THR A 179 -10.12 11.56 32.34
C THR A 179 -9.17 10.82 31.41
N MET A 180 -7.87 11.09 31.51
CA MET A 180 -6.85 10.34 30.78
C MET A 180 -6.66 8.96 31.42
N CYS A 181 -6.81 7.90 30.64
CA CYS A 181 -6.60 6.52 31.07
C CYS A 181 -5.58 5.81 30.18
N THR A 182 -4.77 4.95 30.77
CA THR A 182 -3.95 3.99 30.02
C THR A 182 -4.81 2.80 29.61
N TYR A 183 -4.65 2.32 28.38
CA TYR A 183 -5.26 1.06 27.94
C TYR A 183 -4.20 0.06 27.51
N VAL A 184 -4.55 -1.21 27.67
CA VAL A 184 -3.85 -2.34 27.06
C VAL A 184 -4.87 -3.10 26.22
N GLN A 185 -4.55 -3.32 24.95
CA GLN A 185 -5.41 -4.06 24.03
C GLN A 185 -4.61 -5.17 23.38
N VAL A 186 -5.07 -6.41 23.54
CA VAL A 186 -4.61 -7.55 22.74
C VAL A 186 -5.41 -7.58 21.45
N LYS A 187 -4.74 -7.63 20.31
CA LYS A 187 -5.37 -7.68 18.99
C LYS A 187 -4.87 -8.86 18.19
N ASN A 188 -5.74 -9.42 17.35
CA ASN A 188 -5.31 -10.21 16.20
C ASN A 188 -4.64 -9.25 15.22
N ALA A 189 -3.33 -9.44 15.04
CA ALA A 189 -2.41 -8.44 14.51
C ALA A 189 -1.78 -8.90 13.20
N PHE A 190 -1.49 -10.18 13.09
CA PHE A 190 -0.87 -10.81 11.93
C PHE A 190 -1.87 -11.82 11.40
N SER A 191 -2.62 -11.44 10.36
CA SER A 191 -3.66 -12.29 9.80
C SER A 191 -3.18 -12.85 8.46
N TYR A 192 -3.23 -14.17 8.30
CA TYR A 192 -3.02 -14.85 7.02
C TYR A 192 -4.20 -14.67 6.06
N PHE A 193 -5.37 -14.24 6.58
CA PHE A 193 -6.56 -14.06 5.75
C PHE A 193 -6.40 -12.87 4.80
N TYR A 194 -6.43 -13.16 3.50
CA TYR A 194 -6.30 -12.18 2.42
C TYR A 194 -7.56 -12.17 1.53
N PRO A 195 -8.54 -11.29 1.81
CA PRO A 195 -9.84 -11.30 1.12
C PRO A 195 -9.85 -10.60 -0.25
N LYS A 196 -8.69 -10.15 -0.77
CA LYS A 196 -8.65 -9.39 -2.03
C LYS A 196 -8.45 -10.27 -3.27
N ARG A 197 -7.93 -11.48 -3.09
CA ARG A 197 -7.64 -12.47 -4.14
C ARG A 197 -7.86 -13.87 -3.56
N LYS A 198 -8.02 -14.87 -4.40
CA LYS A 198 -8.01 -16.27 -3.96
C LYS A 198 -6.56 -16.73 -3.83
N VAL A 199 -6.20 -17.22 -2.66
CA VAL A 199 -4.89 -17.86 -2.43
C VAL A 199 -4.98 -19.32 -2.88
N LEU A 200 -4.01 -19.76 -3.68
CA LEU A 200 -3.94 -21.13 -4.20
C LEU A 200 -3.42 -22.11 -3.13
N GLU A 201 -3.42 -23.41 -3.47
CA GLU A 201 -3.04 -24.49 -2.54
C GLU A 201 -1.59 -24.38 -2.06
N ASP A 202 -0.70 -23.81 -2.87
CA ASP A 202 0.70 -23.53 -2.52
C ASP A 202 0.84 -22.48 -1.39
N GLY A 203 -0.24 -21.78 -1.04
CA GLY A 203 -0.27 -20.77 0.01
C GLY A 203 0.43 -19.46 -0.35
N VAL A 204 0.86 -19.30 -1.61
CA VAL A 204 1.65 -18.15 -2.08
C VAL A 204 1.03 -17.53 -3.32
N SER A 205 0.73 -18.34 -4.33
CA SER A 205 0.15 -17.86 -5.58
C SER A 205 -1.29 -17.39 -5.37
N THR A 206 -1.69 -16.36 -6.11
CA THR A 206 -3.05 -15.82 -6.00
C THR A 206 -3.69 -15.54 -7.35
N ILE A 207 -5.00 -15.81 -7.45
CA ILE A 207 -5.81 -15.53 -8.65
C ILE A 207 -6.95 -14.55 -8.32
N PRO A 208 -7.58 -13.91 -9.32
CA PRO A 208 -8.75 -13.07 -9.11
C PRO A 208 -9.88 -13.78 -8.36
N LEU A 209 -10.71 -12.99 -7.67
CA LEU A 209 -11.95 -13.47 -7.03
C LEU A 209 -13.00 -13.82 -8.10
N ASP A 210 -13.94 -14.72 -7.79
CA ASP A 210 -15.11 -15.00 -8.63
C ASP A 210 -16.22 -13.99 -8.33
N ILE A 211 -16.03 -12.74 -8.73
CA ILE A 211 -16.99 -11.65 -8.48
C ILE A 211 -17.27 -10.85 -9.75
#